data_AF-Q4VUZ3-F1
#
_entry.id   AF-Q4VUZ3-F1
#
_cell.length_a   1.000
_cell.length_b   1.000
_cell.length_c   1.000
_cell.angle_alpha   90.00
_cell.angle_beta   90.00
_cell.angle_gamma   90.00
#
_symmetry.space_group_name_H-M   'P 1'
#
loop_
_entity.id
_entity.type
_entity.pdbx_description
1 polymer ?
#
loop_
_entity_poly.entity_id
_entity_poly.type
_entity_poly.pdbx_seq_one_letter_code
_entity_poly.pdbx_strand_id
1 'polypeptide(L)'
;MQSAPLASSVGAASGDSVVSPLLPSCGGPRRNLFRFFASSRSESSLGAADGTKAAEKAPSAEASGDGAAGGGDVYRRLVSGTEGEKDFRVLLSKKSGERLSPWHDIPLFPNGRDARPLLFNMVVEIPKNTRRKMEMQLRLPFTPIMQDLKKDGSLREYASTLYWNYGAFPQTWEDPREPGGREVFHARGDGDPLDVVEIGSEVLPVGGVVPVKVLGALAMIDGGELDWKVLAIREGDPLFSQLNSVADVERLCRGVVPGIREWFRWYKLPTDNVVNQFGHDEAALPAADAERVVYRAHEHYLRLLSEEHEGEVEEGEAVRKEDEKESHRQEARGRNVAVYIETKERPPATGEAPADARQRETETKAGEKGEHVRKQKLWLP
;
A
#
# COMPACT_ATOMS: atom_id res chain seq x y z
N MET A 1 -30.04 69.29 17.46
CA MET A 1 -29.87 70.07 16.22
C MET A 1 -28.60 69.56 15.56
N GLN A 2 -28.76 68.65 14.58
CA GLN A 2 -28.39 68.82 13.15
C GLN A 2 -26.86 68.87 12.94
N SER A 3 -26.21 68.13 12.05
CA SER A 3 -26.63 67.28 10.92
C SER A 3 -25.36 66.67 10.31
N ALA A 4 -25.46 65.47 9.73
CA ALA A 4 -24.50 64.91 8.77
C ALA A 4 -24.71 65.55 7.36
N PRO A 5 -24.23 64.96 6.25
CA PRO A 5 -22.90 65.03 5.65
C PRO A 5 -22.92 65.73 4.26
N LEU A 6 -21.78 65.87 3.57
CA LEU A 6 -21.73 66.29 2.17
C LEU A 6 -21.10 65.23 1.27
N ALA A 7 -21.93 64.71 0.37
CA ALA A 7 -21.53 64.06 -0.87
C ALA A 7 -21.58 65.08 -2.01
N SER A 8 -20.73 64.91 -3.02
CA SER A 8 -20.99 65.45 -4.36
C SER A 8 -20.56 64.44 -5.42
N SER A 9 -21.55 63.91 -6.13
CA SER A 9 -21.52 63.47 -7.53
C SER A 9 -21.18 64.67 -8.44
N VAL A 10 -20.88 64.60 -9.74
CA VAL A 10 -21.39 63.86 -10.90
C VAL A 10 -20.36 64.05 -12.04
N GLY A 11 -20.27 63.12 -13.00
CA GLY A 11 -19.73 63.46 -14.32
C GLY A 11 -19.46 62.27 -15.24
N ALA A 12 -20.51 61.75 -15.87
CA ALA A 12 -20.43 60.77 -16.95
C ALA A 12 -20.05 61.44 -18.28
N ALA A 13 -19.21 60.79 -19.09
CA ALA A 13 -19.25 60.92 -20.55
C ALA A 13 -18.69 59.65 -21.21
N SER A 14 -19.55 59.08 -22.05
CA SER A 14 -19.39 58.03 -23.06
C SER A 14 -18.31 58.29 -24.10
N GLY A 15 -17.79 57.22 -24.73
CA GLY A 15 -17.31 57.29 -26.11
C GLY A 15 -16.20 56.31 -26.48
N ASP A 16 -16.57 55.27 -27.21
CA ASP A 16 -15.79 54.28 -27.97
C ASP A 16 -14.34 54.65 -28.38
N SER A 17 -13.43 53.67 -28.25
CA SER A 17 -12.76 53.04 -29.41
C SER A 17 -11.68 52.04 -28.99
N VAL A 18 -11.75 50.87 -29.62
CA VAL A 18 -10.81 49.76 -29.55
C VAL A 18 -9.53 50.13 -30.30
N VAL A 19 -8.36 50.02 -29.67
CA VAL A 19 -7.07 49.96 -30.38
C VAL A 19 -6.11 49.00 -29.65
N SER A 20 -5.84 47.86 -30.28
CA SER A 20 -4.73 46.94 -29.95
C SER A 20 -3.38 47.49 -30.43
N PRO A 21 -2.25 47.21 -29.76
CA PRO A 21 -0.94 47.51 -30.32
C PRO A 21 -0.48 46.43 -31.31
N LEU A 22 -0.19 46.86 -32.53
CA LEU A 22 0.42 46.11 -33.63
C LEU A 22 1.91 45.88 -33.39
N LEU A 23 2.37 44.64 -33.56
CA LEU A 23 3.76 44.27 -33.81
C LEU A 23 4.04 44.25 -35.33
N PRO A 24 5.27 44.55 -35.78
CA PRO A 24 5.56 44.73 -37.20
C PRO A 24 5.73 43.39 -37.95
N SER A 25 5.21 43.38 -39.17
CA SER A 25 5.29 42.34 -40.18
C SER A 25 6.49 42.56 -41.11
N CYS A 26 7.28 41.51 -41.35
CA CYS A 26 8.10 41.36 -42.56
C CYS A 26 7.77 40.01 -43.21
N GLY A 27 7.30 40.05 -44.45
CA GLY A 27 6.93 38.89 -45.24
C GLY A 27 8.08 38.23 -46.00
N GLY A 28 7.90 36.95 -46.34
CA GLY A 28 8.73 36.16 -47.25
C GLY A 28 8.34 34.67 -47.24
N PRO A 29 8.46 33.91 -48.34
CA PRO A 29 7.41 33.00 -48.80
C PRO A 29 7.45 31.56 -48.28
N ARG A 30 6.26 30.94 -48.31
CA ARG A 30 5.91 29.56 -47.98
C ARG A 30 6.76 28.51 -48.71
N ARG A 31 7.27 27.51 -47.98
CA ARG A 31 7.59 26.17 -48.50
C ARG A 31 7.23 25.10 -47.46
N ASN A 32 6.31 24.21 -47.84
CA ASN A 32 6.03 22.95 -47.16
C ASN A 32 7.28 22.07 -47.18
N LEU A 33 7.64 21.50 -46.03
CA LEU A 33 8.65 20.45 -45.95
C LEU A 33 8.09 19.26 -45.16
N PHE A 34 7.32 18.41 -45.85
CA PHE A 34 7.28 16.98 -45.54
C PHE A 34 8.61 16.38 -46.00
N ARG A 35 9.36 15.74 -45.11
CA ARG A 35 10.45 14.83 -45.50
C ARG A 35 10.14 13.44 -44.97
N PHE A 36 9.63 12.62 -45.88
CA PHE A 36 9.81 11.17 -45.87
C PHE A 36 11.30 10.87 -46.11
N PHE A 37 11.90 10.03 -45.28
CA PHE A 37 13.11 9.32 -45.66
C PHE A 37 12.71 7.94 -46.17
N ALA A 38 12.79 7.78 -47.49
CA ALA A 38 12.92 6.49 -48.14
C ALA A 38 14.42 6.28 -48.41
N SER A 39 14.98 5.14 -48.01
CA SER A 39 16.28 4.71 -48.50
C SER A 39 16.21 3.28 -49.00
N SER A 40 16.27 3.19 -50.33
CA SER A 40 16.94 2.18 -51.18
C SER A 40 16.89 0.71 -50.76
N ARG A 41 16.11 -0.06 -51.53
CA ARG A 41 16.38 -1.48 -51.82
C ARG A 41 17.63 -1.59 -52.70
N SER A 42 18.51 -2.52 -52.35
CA SER A 42 19.40 -3.21 -53.29
C SER A 42 19.23 -4.71 -53.09
N GLU A 43 18.80 -5.41 -54.14
CA GLU A 43 18.72 -6.87 -54.19
C GLU A 43 20.11 -7.45 -54.42
N SER A 44 20.43 -8.57 -53.74
CA SER A 44 21.35 -9.57 -54.26
C SER A 44 20.97 -10.97 -53.75
N SER A 45 20.55 -11.78 -54.72
CA SER A 45 20.42 -13.25 -54.84
C SER A 45 20.90 -14.20 -53.73
N LEU A 46 19.97 -15.10 -53.37
CA LEU A 46 20.03 -16.58 -53.33
C LEU A 46 21.29 -17.30 -52.78
N GLY A 47 21.06 -18.11 -51.74
CA GLY A 47 21.87 -19.27 -51.36
C GLY A 47 21.19 -20.06 -50.23
N ALA A 48 20.68 -21.25 -50.55
CA ALA A 48 19.97 -22.16 -49.65
C ALA A 48 20.91 -22.97 -48.75
N ALA A 49 20.48 -23.30 -47.53
CA ALA A 49 20.52 -24.65 -46.94
C ALA A 49 20.15 -24.64 -45.44
N ASP A 50 19.14 -25.45 -45.10
CA ASP A 50 18.98 -26.38 -43.99
C ASP A 50 19.70 -26.16 -42.64
N GLY A 51 18.98 -26.38 -41.52
CA GLY A 51 19.60 -26.47 -40.19
C GLY A 51 18.73 -26.15 -38.98
N THR A 52 17.90 -27.10 -38.57
CA THR A 52 17.62 -27.51 -37.17
C THR A 52 17.34 -26.48 -36.06
N LYS A 53 16.16 -26.68 -35.44
CA LYS A 53 15.70 -26.21 -34.11
C LYS A 53 16.79 -26.19 -33.04
N ALA A 54 16.86 -25.07 -32.30
CA ALA A 54 17.25 -25.08 -30.89
C ALA A 54 16.46 -23.99 -30.13
N ALA A 55 15.68 -24.42 -29.16
CA ALA A 55 15.00 -23.55 -28.21
C ALA A 55 16.02 -23.09 -27.16
N GLU A 56 16.22 -21.79 -27.03
CA GLU A 56 17.03 -21.20 -25.97
C GLU A 56 16.22 -21.23 -24.66
N LYS A 57 16.65 -22.11 -23.76
CA LYS A 57 16.11 -22.30 -22.42
C LYS A 57 16.76 -21.26 -21.50
N ALA A 58 15.98 -20.34 -20.95
CA ALA A 58 16.43 -19.44 -19.90
C ALA A 58 16.90 -20.25 -18.67
N PRO A 59 18.03 -19.91 -18.02
CA PRO A 59 18.50 -20.64 -16.86
C PRO A 59 17.63 -20.32 -15.64
N SER A 60 17.15 -21.39 -15.02
CA SER A 60 16.54 -21.42 -13.69
C SER A 60 17.52 -20.95 -12.63
N ALA A 61 17.21 -19.86 -11.94
CA ALA A 61 17.96 -19.41 -10.78
C ALA A 61 17.57 -20.27 -9.57
N GLU A 62 18.36 -21.31 -9.31
CA GLU A 62 18.37 -22.01 -8.02
C GLU A 62 19.08 -21.16 -6.97
N ALA A 63 18.52 -21.22 -5.77
CA ALA A 63 18.99 -20.54 -4.58
C ALA A 63 20.41 -20.97 -4.17
N SER A 64 21.30 -20.00 -3.97
CA SER A 64 22.33 -20.05 -2.93
C SER A 64 23.04 -18.70 -2.85
N GLY A 65 23.12 -18.15 -1.65
CA GLY A 65 23.74 -16.84 -1.41
C GLY A 65 23.61 -16.41 0.03
N ASP A 66 24.15 -17.20 0.96
CA ASP A 66 24.52 -16.71 2.28
C ASP A 66 25.66 -15.69 2.13
N GLY A 67 25.46 -14.48 2.67
CA GLY A 67 26.56 -13.59 3.05
C GLY A 67 26.41 -12.11 2.68
N ALA A 68 25.72 -11.34 3.52
CA ALA A 68 26.16 -10.00 3.96
C ALA A 68 25.41 -9.59 5.23
N ALA A 69 26.15 -9.19 6.26
CA ALA A 69 25.65 -8.91 7.60
C ALA A 69 24.83 -7.60 7.67
N GLY A 70 23.60 -7.71 8.19
CA GLY A 70 22.77 -6.60 8.65
C GLY A 70 21.34 -7.06 8.96
N GLY A 71 21.02 -7.29 10.23
CA GLY A 71 19.62 -7.26 10.69
C GLY A 71 18.65 -8.37 10.22
N GLY A 72 19.05 -9.65 10.31
CA GLY A 72 18.18 -10.79 10.61
C GLY A 72 16.99 -11.11 9.69
N ASP A 73 17.06 -12.27 9.04
CA ASP A 73 15.93 -12.99 8.42
C ASP A 73 14.90 -13.42 9.51
N VAL A 74 14.19 -12.49 10.16
CA VAL A 74 13.31 -12.77 11.32
C VAL A 74 12.06 -13.56 10.89
N TYR A 75 11.59 -13.34 9.66
CA TYR A 75 10.40 -13.97 9.09
C TYR A 75 10.78 -14.78 7.85
N ARG A 76 10.23 -15.99 7.72
CA ARG A 76 10.43 -16.84 6.54
C ARG A 76 9.33 -16.61 5.52
N ARG A 77 9.74 -16.52 4.26
CA ARG A 77 8.84 -16.47 3.09
C ARG A 77 8.53 -17.90 2.63
N LEU A 78 7.24 -18.23 2.60
CA LEU A 78 6.70 -19.48 2.08
C LEU A 78 6.10 -19.20 0.69
N VAL A 79 6.95 -19.29 -0.32
CA VAL A 79 6.58 -19.01 -1.72
C VAL A 79 5.95 -20.27 -2.33
N SER A 80 4.84 -20.12 -3.04
CA SER A 80 4.23 -21.20 -3.81
C SER A 80 3.57 -20.68 -5.10
N GLY A 81 3.32 -21.57 -6.04
CA GLY A 81 2.84 -21.22 -7.38
C GLY A 81 3.97 -20.71 -8.27
N THR A 82 3.63 -20.18 -9.45
CA THR A 82 4.61 -19.68 -10.42
C THR A 82 4.49 -18.16 -10.56
N GLU A 83 5.57 -17.41 -10.32
CA GLU A 83 5.49 -15.95 -10.40
C GLU A 83 5.06 -15.47 -11.79
N GLY A 84 4.04 -14.61 -11.83
CA GLY A 84 3.38 -14.19 -13.07
C GLY A 84 2.15 -15.01 -13.44
N GLU A 85 1.81 -16.04 -12.65
CA GLU A 85 0.58 -16.83 -12.79
C GLU A 85 -0.36 -16.60 -11.60
N LYS A 86 -1.65 -16.95 -11.79
CA LYS A 86 -2.71 -16.72 -10.78
C LYS A 86 -2.56 -17.53 -9.49
N ASP A 87 -1.77 -18.61 -9.52
CA ASP A 87 -1.52 -19.45 -8.36
C ASP A 87 -0.38 -18.93 -7.47
N PHE A 88 0.34 -17.90 -7.91
CA PHE A 88 1.44 -17.32 -7.17
C PHE A 88 0.96 -16.69 -5.85
N ARG A 89 1.67 -17.04 -4.77
CA ARG A 89 1.43 -16.48 -3.44
C ARG A 89 2.67 -16.54 -2.57
N VAL A 90 2.77 -15.58 -1.67
CA VAL A 90 3.77 -15.56 -0.61
C VAL A 90 3.07 -15.48 0.74
N LEU A 91 3.22 -16.53 1.55
CA LEU A 91 2.82 -16.55 2.95
C LEU A 91 4.03 -16.27 3.84
N LEU A 92 3.80 -15.73 5.05
CA LEU A 92 4.87 -15.55 6.04
C LEU A 92 4.73 -16.50 7.23
N SER A 93 5.88 -16.80 7.82
CA SER A 93 5.97 -17.57 9.06
C SER A 93 7.11 -17.08 9.94
N LYS A 94 7.01 -17.31 11.25
CA LYS A 94 8.11 -17.08 12.19
C LYS A 94 9.21 -18.09 11.89
N LYS A 95 10.41 -17.88 12.46
CA LYS A 95 11.46 -18.92 12.43
C LYS A 95 11.00 -20.26 13.02
N SER A 96 10.03 -20.28 13.93
CA SER A 96 9.45 -21.52 14.46
C SER A 96 8.64 -22.33 13.44
N GLY A 97 8.28 -21.76 12.29
CA GLY A 97 7.40 -22.37 11.28
C GLY A 97 5.91 -22.03 11.48
N GLU A 98 5.56 -21.37 12.58
CA GLU A 98 4.21 -20.85 12.82
C GLU A 98 3.88 -19.76 11.79
N ARG A 99 2.76 -19.94 11.06
CA ARG A 99 2.29 -18.94 10.09
C ARG A 99 1.80 -17.69 10.81
N LEU A 100 1.98 -16.54 10.16
CA LEU A 100 1.51 -15.26 10.66
C LEU A 100 1.01 -14.38 9.50
N SER A 101 0.11 -13.46 9.83
CA SER A 101 -0.38 -12.38 8.97
C SER A 101 0.67 -11.28 8.88
N PRO A 102 1.24 -10.96 7.70
CA PRO A 102 2.11 -9.79 7.56
C PRO A 102 1.47 -8.50 8.05
N TRP A 103 0.15 -8.32 7.86
CA TRP A 103 -0.51 -7.10 8.29
C TRP A 103 -0.78 -7.06 9.80
N HIS A 104 -1.19 -8.18 10.42
CA HIS A 104 -1.65 -8.16 11.81
C HIS A 104 -0.56 -8.51 12.84
N ASP A 105 0.29 -9.48 12.52
CA ASP A 105 1.15 -10.14 13.51
C ASP A 105 2.59 -9.63 13.49
N ILE A 106 3.00 -8.93 12.43
CA ILE A 106 4.29 -8.26 12.38
C ILE A 106 4.18 -6.95 13.17
N PRO A 107 5.02 -6.73 14.19
CA PRO A 107 4.98 -5.50 14.95
C PRO A 107 5.42 -4.34 14.05
N LEU A 108 4.67 -3.23 14.09
CA LEU A 108 5.07 -2.00 13.41
C LEU A 108 6.46 -1.54 13.84
N PHE A 109 6.79 -1.65 15.14
CA PHE A 109 8.08 -1.23 15.70
C PHE A 109 8.95 -2.45 16.02
N PRO A 110 9.93 -2.83 15.18
CA PRO A 110 10.76 -4.01 15.41
C PRO A 110 11.54 -3.95 16.74
N ASN A 111 11.96 -2.75 17.14
CA ASN A 111 12.77 -2.53 18.34
C ASN A 111 12.04 -1.66 19.39
N GLY A 112 10.71 -1.56 19.30
CA GLY A 112 9.89 -0.69 20.14
C GLY A 112 9.93 0.80 19.76
N ARG A 113 8.95 1.58 20.25
CA ARG A 113 8.78 3.01 19.92
C ARG A 113 9.89 3.93 20.46
N ASP A 114 10.64 3.47 21.46
CA ASP A 114 11.70 4.25 22.11
C ASP A 114 13.06 4.12 21.42
N ALA A 115 13.19 3.23 20.42
CA ALA A 115 14.43 3.05 19.66
C ALA A 115 14.89 4.35 18.97
N ARG A 116 16.20 4.59 18.94
CA ARG A 116 16.83 5.74 18.25
C ARG A 116 18.03 5.28 17.40
N PRO A 117 18.01 5.46 16.07
CA PRO A 117 16.89 6.01 15.28
C PRO A 117 15.64 5.15 15.41
N LEU A 118 14.47 5.78 15.25
CA LEU A 118 13.20 5.06 15.23
C LEU A 118 13.13 4.23 13.94
N LEU A 119 12.74 2.97 14.09
CA LEU A 119 12.58 2.02 13.00
C LEU A 119 11.15 1.51 12.94
N PHE A 120 10.70 1.26 11.72
CA PHE A 120 9.41 0.67 11.41
C PHE A 120 9.65 -0.57 10.55
N ASN A 121 8.91 -1.66 10.76
CA ASN A 121 8.93 -2.77 9.81
C ASN A 121 8.16 -2.36 8.55
N MET A 122 8.72 -2.60 7.38
CA MET A 122 8.03 -2.56 6.09
C MET A 122 7.78 -3.98 5.63
N VAL A 123 6.58 -4.27 5.15
CA VAL A 123 6.27 -5.48 4.37
C VAL A 123 6.38 -5.13 2.89
N VAL A 124 7.35 -5.74 2.20
CA VAL A 124 7.60 -5.49 0.77
C VAL A 124 6.61 -6.31 -0.06
N GLU A 125 5.87 -5.63 -0.94
CA GLU A 125 4.89 -6.24 -1.82
C GLU A 125 5.39 -6.24 -3.27
N ILE A 126 5.87 -5.09 -3.76
CA ILE A 126 6.33 -4.90 -5.14
C ILE A 126 7.82 -4.58 -5.12
N PRO A 127 8.68 -5.52 -5.59
CA PRO A 127 10.12 -5.30 -5.68
C PRO A 127 10.47 -4.13 -6.61
N LYS A 128 11.55 -3.45 -6.28
CA LYS A 128 12.19 -2.48 -7.17
C LYS A 128 12.38 -3.06 -8.58
N ASN A 129 12.08 -2.25 -9.59
CA ASN A 129 12.16 -2.58 -11.02
C ASN A 129 11.18 -3.67 -11.48
N THR A 130 10.03 -3.81 -10.82
CA THR A 130 8.92 -4.67 -11.26
C THR A 130 7.63 -3.88 -11.44
N ARG A 131 6.58 -4.52 -11.98
CA ARG A 131 5.28 -3.85 -12.29
C ARG A 131 4.03 -4.67 -11.98
N ARG A 132 4.18 -5.90 -11.50
CA ARG A 132 3.03 -6.71 -11.07
C ARG A 132 2.45 -6.07 -9.82
N LYS A 133 1.14 -5.81 -9.80
CA LYS A 133 0.50 -5.22 -8.63
C LYS A 133 0.29 -6.31 -7.59
N MET A 134 1.35 -6.61 -6.86
CA MET A 134 1.35 -7.52 -5.72
C MET A 134 0.82 -6.76 -4.50
N GLU A 135 -0.04 -7.39 -3.72
CA GLU A 135 -0.61 -6.78 -2.50
C GLU A 135 -1.01 -7.87 -1.50
N MET A 136 -0.96 -7.54 -0.20
CA MET A 136 -1.51 -8.35 0.87
C MET A 136 -3.02 -8.55 0.64
N GLN A 137 -3.45 -9.80 0.64
CA GLN A 137 -4.86 -10.16 0.47
C GLN A 137 -5.57 -10.11 1.83
N LEU A 138 -5.99 -8.92 2.24
CA LEU A 138 -6.55 -8.63 3.59
C LEU A 138 -7.80 -9.44 3.95
N ARG A 139 -8.46 -10.05 2.96
CA ARG A 139 -9.65 -10.90 3.14
C ARG A 139 -9.32 -12.38 3.36
N LEU A 140 -8.08 -12.79 3.09
CA LEU A 140 -7.63 -14.17 3.17
C LEU A 140 -6.93 -14.45 4.51
N PRO A 141 -7.01 -15.69 5.03
CA PRO A 141 -6.34 -16.06 6.26
C PRO A 141 -4.83 -15.87 6.13
N PHE A 142 -4.24 -15.25 7.15
CA PHE A 142 -2.82 -14.89 7.19
C PHE A 142 -2.38 -13.91 6.10
N THR A 143 -3.31 -13.14 5.52
CA THR A 143 -3.05 -12.02 4.59
C THR A 143 -1.90 -12.25 3.59
N PRO A 144 -1.89 -13.37 2.83
CA PRO A 144 -0.81 -13.67 1.90
C PRO A 144 -0.68 -12.59 0.84
N ILE A 145 0.52 -12.39 0.33
CA ILE A 145 0.76 -11.48 -0.79
C ILE A 145 0.50 -12.23 -2.10
N MET A 146 -0.39 -11.68 -2.91
CA MET A 146 -0.80 -12.23 -4.21
C MET A 146 -0.94 -11.09 -5.23
N GLN A 147 -0.94 -11.41 -6.52
CA GLN A 147 -1.17 -10.40 -7.55
C GLN A 147 -2.65 -10.03 -7.63
N ASP A 148 -2.95 -8.74 -7.63
CA ASP A 148 -4.29 -8.19 -7.78
C ASP A 148 -4.93 -8.64 -9.11
N LEU A 149 -6.25 -8.78 -9.11
CA LEU A 149 -7.04 -9.19 -10.26
C LEU A 149 -7.89 -8.01 -10.75
N LYS A 150 -7.91 -7.80 -12.07
CA LYS A 150 -8.89 -6.92 -12.70
C LYS A 150 -10.29 -7.55 -12.64
N LYS A 151 -11.31 -6.74 -12.96
CA LYS A 151 -12.72 -7.18 -13.00
C LYS A 151 -12.97 -8.35 -13.97
N ASP A 152 -12.18 -8.48 -15.02
CA ASP A 152 -12.23 -9.60 -15.98
C ASP A 152 -11.49 -10.85 -15.49
N GLY A 153 -10.93 -10.82 -14.28
CA GLY A 153 -10.15 -11.90 -13.69
C GLY A 153 -8.73 -12.05 -14.24
N SER A 154 -8.25 -11.12 -15.08
CA SER A 154 -6.85 -11.07 -15.52
C SER A 154 -5.94 -10.47 -14.44
N LEU A 155 -4.67 -10.88 -14.45
CA LEU A 155 -3.65 -10.37 -13.54
C LEU A 155 -3.40 -8.87 -13.80
N ARG A 156 -3.38 -8.07 -12.73
CA ARG A 156 -3.14 -6.63 -12.84
C ARG A 156 -1.64 -6.32 -12.79
N GLU A 157 -1.19 -5.56 -13.77
CA GLU A 157 0.12 -4.91 -13.79
C GLU A 157 -0.09 -3.40 -13.87
N TYR A 158 0.80 -2.64 -13.26
CA TYR A 158 0.92 -1.22 -13.54
C TYR A 158 1.42 -1.01 -14.98
N ALA A 159 0.99 0.08 -15.60
CA ALA A 159 1.42 0.43 -16.96
C ALA A 159 2.92 0.78 -17.04
N SER A 160 3.51 1.22 -15.93
CA SER A 160 4.93 1.55 -15.81
C SER A 160 5.60 0.69 -14.73
N THR A 161 6.88 0.40 -14.92
CA THR A 161 7.71 -0.24 -13.90
C THR A 161 7.93 0.70 -12.71
N LEU A 162 7.79 0.18 -11.49
CA LEU A 162 8.08 0.92 -10.27
C LEU A 162 9.57 0.82 -9.94
N TYR A 163 10.23 1.97 -9.71
CA TYR A 163 11.69 2.05 -9.61
C TYR A 163 12.24 1.96 -8.18
N TRP A 164 11.38 1.66 -7.21
CA TRP A 164 11.70 1.54 -5.78
C TRP A 164 11.00 0.33 -5.20
N ASN A 165 11.49 -0.18 -4.08
CA ASN A 165 10.77 -1.22 -3.36
C ASN A 165 9.51 -0.58 -2.75
N TYR A 166 8.40 -1.30 -2.81
CA TYR A 166 7.10 -0.79 -2.38
C TYR A 166 6.33 -1.83 -1.59
N GLY A 167 5.52 -1.36 -0.66
CA GLY A 167 4.58 -2.17 0.09
C GLY A 167 3.96 -1.32 1.19
N ALA A 168 3.72 -1.91 2.35
CA ALA A 168 2.99 -1.24 3.41
C ALA A 168 3.60 -1.43 4.80
N PHE A 169 3.21 -0.56 5.73
CA PHE A 169 3.46 -0.74 7.15
C PHE A 169 2.46 -1.74 7.75
N PRO A 170 2.93 -2.76 8.49
CA PRO A 170 2.03 -3.66 9.20
C PRO A 170 1.35 -2.90 10.35
N GLN A 171 0.19 -3.39 10.78
CA GLN A 171 -0.59 -2.80 11.87
C GLN A 171 -0.94 -1.32 11.63
N THR A 172 -1.19 -0.93 10.39
CA THR A 172 -1.68 0.41 10.03
C THR A 172 -2.93 0.30 9.18
N TRP A 173 -3.77 1.33 9.22
CA TRP A 173 -4.98 1.42 8.43
C TRP A 173 -5.34 2.89 8.18
N GLU A 174 -5.49 3.28 6.93
CA GLU A 174 -5.96 4.61 6.55
C GLU A 174 -7.49 4.68 6.62
N ASP A 175 -8.02 4.95 7.81
CA ASP A 175 -9.46 4.93 8.12
C ASP A 175 -10.28 5.87 7.20
N PRO A 176 -11.17 5.35 6.32
CA PRO A 176 -11.97 6.15 5.41
C PRO A 176 -13.02 7.03 6.11
N ARG A 177 -13.25 6.84 7.40
CA ARG A 177 -14.22 7.60 8.19
C ARG A 177 -13.66 8.93 8.67
N GLU A 178 -12.34 9.08 8.68
CA GLU A 178 -11.64 10.27 9.17
C GLU A 178 -11.36 11.24 7.99
N PRO A 179 -12.01 12.41 7.94
CA PRO A 179 -11.76 13.37 6.87
C PRO A 179 -10.45 14.11 7.09
N GLY A 180 -9.67 14.28 6.03
CA GLY A 180 -8.47 15.10 6.04
C GLY A 180 -8.75 16.60 6.17
N GLY A 181 -7.69 17.35 6.47
CA GLY A 181 -7.69 18.81 6.45
C GLY A 181 -7.88 19.40 5.05
N ARG A 182 -7.93 20.73 4.97
CA ARG A 182 -8.08 21.43 3.68
C ARG A 182 -6.84 21.23 2.79
N GLU A 183 -5.69 21.03 3.40
CA GLU A 183 -4.38 20.81 2.77
C GLU A 183 -4.36 19.54 1.91
N VAL A 184 -5.27 18.60 2.20
CA VAL A 184 -5.50 17.36 1.45
C VAL A 184 -6.90 17.33 0.85
N PHE A 185 -7.49 18.51 0.59
CA PHE A 185 -8.80 18.68 -0.07
C PHE A 185 -9.97 17.98 0.63
N HIS A 186 -9.88 17.80 1.96
CA HIS A 186 -10.85 17.01 2.73
C HIS A 186 -11.01 15.57 2.27
N ALA A 187 -10.02 15.02 1.55
CA ALA A 187 -9.98 13.62 1.18
C ALA A 187 -9.93 12.73 2.44
N ARG A 188 -10.55 11.57 2.36
CA ARG A 188 -10.60 10.54 3.41
C ARG A 188 -9.53 9.48 3.16
N GLY A 189 -9.16 8.70 4.18
CA GLY A 189 -8.27 7.54 3.99
C GLY A 189 -8.78 6.56 2.93
N ASP A 190 -7.85 5.87 2.27
CA ASP A 190 -8.14 4.92 1.18
C ASP A 190 -8.64 3.54 1.65
N GLY A 191 -8.56 3.29 2.96
CA GLY A 191 -9.03 2.07 3.60
C GLY A 191 -8.06 0.90 3.57
N ASP A 192 -6.85 1.08 3.08
CA ASP A 192 -5.81 0.05 3.02
C ASP A 192 -4.71 0.31 4.10
N PRO A 193 -3.77 -0.62 4.32
CA PRO A 193 -2.60 -0.38 5.16
C PRO A 193 -1.74 0.75 4.58
N LEU A 194 -1.11 1.55 5.43
CA LEU A 194 -0.35 2.73 5.00
C LEU A 194 0.84 2.36 4.11
N ASP A 195 0.86 2.92 2.92
CA ASP A 195 1.87 2.64 1.91
C ASP A 195 3.24 3.27 2.21
N VAL A 196 4.29 2.55 1.81
CA VAL A 196 5.68 2.98 1.95
C VAL A 196 6.52 2.64 0.72
N VAL A 197 7.31 3.62 0.31
CA VAL A 197 8.32 3.54 -0.75
C VAL A 197 9.70 3.52 -0.11
N GLU A 198 10.42 2.41 -0.28
CA GLU A 198 11.78 2.24 0.23
C GLU A 198 12.80 2.53 -0.88
N ILE A 199 13.68 3.50 -0.62
CA ILE A 199 14.49 4.16 -1.65
C ILE A 199 15.90 3.58 -1.81
N GLY A 200 16.20 2.52 -1.08
CA GLY A 200 17.48 1.83 -1.09
C GLY A 200 17.88 1.31 -2.47
N SER A 201 19.16 0.97 -2.55
CA SER A 201 19.80 0.49 -3.77
C SER A 201 19.48 -0.96 -4.11
N GLU A 202 19.33 -1.80 -3.08
CA GLU A 202 19.05 -3.23 -3.19
C GLU A 202 17.61 -3.51 -3.64
N VAL A 203 17.43 -4.54 -4.47
CA VAL A 203 16.09 -5.06 -4.81
C VAL A 203 15.63 -5.99 -3.69
N LEU A 204 14.53 -5.65 -3.03
CA LEU A 204 13.95 -6.46 -1.97
C LEU A 204 12.87 -7.38 -2.53
N PRO A 205 12.74 -8.61 -2.03
CA PRO A 205 11.80 -9.56 -2.61
C PRO A 205 10.36 -9.38 -2.08
N VAL A 206 9.38 -9.89 -2.84
CA VAL A 206 7.97 -10.01 -2.38
C VAL A 206 7.93 -10.77 -1.05
N GLY A 207 7.22 -10.22 -0.07
CA GLY A 207 7.14 -10.73 1.30
C GLY A 207 8.39 -10.51 2.14
N GLY A 208 9.36 -9.72 1.67
CA GLY A 208 10.45 -9.26 2.51
C GLY A 208 9.92 -8.41 3.65
N VAL A 209 10.47 -8.58 4.85
CA VAL A 209 10.13 -7.75 6.02
C VAL A 209 11.40 -7.08 6.48
N VAL A 210 11.49 -5.76 6.31
CA VAL A 210 12.72 -5.02 6.59
C VAL A 210 12.47 -3.85 7.52
N PRO A 211 13.35 -3.61 8.51
CA PRO A 211 13.31 -2.38 9.28
C PRO A 211 13.73 -1.19 8.40
N VAL A 212 12.95 -0.11 8.43
CA VAL A 212 13.18 1.12 7.68
C VAL A 212 13.11 2.33 8.61
N LYS A 213 13.85 3.39 8.26
CA LYS A 213 13.72 4.72 8.86
C LYS A 213 12.92 5.62 7.93
N VAL A 214 11.91 6.29 8.47
CA VAL A 214 11.06 7.24 7.74
C VAL A 214 11.83 8.54 7.45
N LEU A 215 11.68 9.08 6.24
CA LEU A 215 12.39 10.26 5.74
C LEU A 215 11.45 11.41 5.36
N GLY A 216 10.20 11.09 5.02
CA GLY A 216 9.17 12.05 4.63
C GLY A 216 7.92 11.35 4.08
N ALA A 217 6.95 12.10 3.58
CA ALA A 217 5.74 11.54 2.98
C ALA A 217 5.14 12.45 1.90
N LEU A 218 4.55 11.87 0.86
CA LEU A 218 3.80 12.57 -0.18
C LEU A 218 2.29 12.29 0.01
N ALA A 219 1.47 13.34 0.00
CA ALA A 219 0.02 13.24 0.19
C ALA A 219 -0.70 13.08 -1.16
N MET A 220 -0.66 11.90 -1.79
CA MET A 220 -1.36 11.72 -3.07
C MET A 220 -2.88 11.74 -2.85
N ILE A 221 -3.59 12.31 -3.83
CA ILE A 221 -5.05 12.25 -3.93
C ILE A 221 -5.42 11.39 -5.13
N ASP A 222 -5.94 10.20 -4.87
CA ASP A 222 -6.30 9.20 -5.88
C ASP A 222 -7.81 9.02 -5.89
N GLY A 223 -8.48 9.52 -6.93
CA GLY A 223 -9.94 9.41 -7.02
C GLY A 223 -10.72 10.07 -5.87
N GLY A 224 -10.10 11.03 -5.17
CA GLY A 224 -10.68 11.71 -3.99
C GLY A 224 -10.38 11.02 -2.65
N GLU A 225 -9.56 9.97 -2.66
CA GLU A 225 -9.02 9.31 -1.47
C GLU A 225 -7.60 9.83 -1.20
N LEU A 226 -7.29 10.02 0.08
CA LEU A 226 -5.96 10.39 0.56
C LEU A 226 -5.13 9.11 0.64
N ASP A 227 -4.17 9.01 -0.26
CA ASP A 227 -3.28 7.86 -0.41
C ASP A 227 -1.84 8.33 -0.10
N TRP A 228 -1.44 8.22 1.16
CA TRP A 228 -0.11 8.64 1.60
C TRP A 228 0.97 7.71 1.06
N LYS A 229 2.00 8.28 0.44
CA LYS A 229 3.22 7.56 0.07
C LYS A 229 4.35 7.96 1.01
N VAL A 230 4.56 7.18 2.07
CA VAL A 230 5.68 7.40 3.00
C VAL A 230 6.99 7.05 2.31
N LEU A 231 8.02 7.88 2.49
CA LEU A 231 9.36 7.68 1.96
C LEU A 231 10.25 7.15 3.09
N ALA A 232 10.93 6.03 2.84
CA ALA A 232 11.76 5.40 3.86
C ALA A 232 13.07 4.84 3.27
N ILE A 233 14.05 4.58 4.15
CA ILE A 233 15.32 3.93 3.81
C ILE A 233 15.53 2.71 4.70
N ARG A 234 15.90 1.58 4.08
CA ARG A 234 16.19 0.33 4.78
C ARG A 234 17.40 0.45 5.71
N GLU A 235 17.27 -0.06 6.93
CA GLU A 235 18.42 -0.28 7.81
C GLU A 235 19.39 -1.27 7.15
N GLY A 236 20.62 -0.82 6.95
CA GLY A 236 21.67 -1.58 6.24
C GLY A 236 21.90 -1.17 4.79
N ASP A 237 21.13 -0.23 4.22
CA ASP A 237 21.56 0.45 3.00
C ASP A 237 22.80 1.33 3.29
N PRO A 238 23.79 1.43 2.37
CA PRO A 238 25.00 2.23 2.58
C PRO A 238 24.77 3.71 2.93
N LEU A 239 23.62 4.28 2.54
CA LEU A 239 23.27 5.68 2.82
C LEU A 239 22.39 5.84 4.07
N PHE A 240 22.04 4.76 4.77
CA PHE A 240 21.10 4.79 5.89
C PHE A 240 21.44 5.84 6.96
N SER A 241 22.71 5.93 7.38
CA SER A 241 23.15 6.89 8.41
C SER A 241 23.18 8.35 7.91
N GLN A 242 23.25 8.55 6.60
CA GLN A 242 23.37 9.87 5.97
C GLN A 242 22.01 10.48 5.61
N LEU A 243 20.98 9.64 5.45
CA LEU A 243 19.62 10.07 5.09
C LEU A 243 18.76 10.14 6.35
N ASN A 244 18.38 11.35 6.77
CA ASN A 244 17.53 11.56 7.96
C ASN A 244 16.32 12.45 7.66
N SER A 245 16.21 12.98 6.44
CA SER A 245 15.16 13.91 6.02
C SER A 245 15.01 13.94 4.50
N VAL A 246 13.91 14.50 4.02
CA VAL A 246 13.70 14.82 2.58
C VAL A 246 14.87 15.63 2.00
N ALA A 247 15.44 16.58 2.75
CA ALA A 247 16.54 17.40 2.28
C ALA A 247 17.82 16.57 2.02
N ASP A 248 18.07 15.55 2.82
CA ASP A 248 19.19 14.63 2.59
C ASP A 248 18.96 13.78 1.34
N VAL A 249 17.72 13.33 1.12
CA VAL A 249 17.34 12.58 -0.09
C VAL A 249 17.56 13.43 -1.33
N GLU A 250 17.10 14.67 -1.36
CA GLU A 250 17.29 15.55 -2.52
C GLU A 250 18.78 15.85 -2.78
N ARG A 251 19.59 15.93 -1.73
CA ARG A 251 21.03 16.21 -1.80
C ARG A 251 21.84 15.00 -2.28
N LEU A 252 21.58 13.81 -1.77
CA LEU A 252 22.40 12.61 -2.01
C LEU A 252 21.79 11.68 -3.08
N CYS A 253 20.48 11.72 -3.26
CA CYS A 253 19.72 10.84 -4.14
C CYS A 253 18.88 11.67 -5.13
N ARG A 254 19.56 12.50 -5.92
CA ARG A 254 18.93 13.46 -6.84
C ARG A 254 17.88 12.79 -7.72
N GLY A 255 16.69 13.38 -7.76
CA GLY A 255 15.60 12.90 -8.61
C GLY A 255 14.72 11.83 -7.96
N VAL A 256 15.06 11.30 -6.77
CA VAL A 256 14.24 10.29 -6.10
C VAL A 256 12.88 10.85 -5.69
N VAL A 257 12.84 11.95 -4.92
CA VAL A 257 11.58 12.55 -4.48
C VAL A 257 10.68 12.99 -5.64
N PRO A 258 11.14 13.79 -6.62
CA PRO A 258 10.31 14.15 -7.77
C PRO A 258 9.99 12.93 -8.64
N GLY A 259 10.88 11.96 -8.76
CA GLY A 259 10.61 10.71 -9.49
C GLY A 259 9.45 9.93 -8.89
N ILE A 260 9.42 9.78 -7.56
CA ILE A 260 8.31 9.10 -6.85
C ILE A 260 7.02 9.87 -7.05
N ARG A 261 7.03 11.19 -6.82
CA ARG A 261 5.86 12.05 -7.01
C ARG A 261 5.30 11.94 -8.43
N GLU A 262 6.14 12.07 -9.46
CA GLU A 262 5.69 12.00 -10.85
C GLU A 262 5.25 10.59 -11.25
N TRP A 263 5.89 9.54 -10.74
CA TRP A 263 5.43 8.17 -11.00
C TRP A 263 3.98 8.00 -10.52
N PHE A 264 3.69 8.37 -9.28
CA PHE A 264 2.35 8.28 -8.69
C PHE A 264 1.35 9.29 -9.27
N ARG A 265 1.82 10.41 -9.83
CA ARG A 265 0.98 11.34 -10.58
C ARG A 265 0.41 10.72 -11.86
N TRP A 266 1.28 10.03 -12.61
CA TRP A 266 1.01 9.65 -14.00
C TRP A 266 0.67 8.18 -14.21
N TYR A 267 0.92 7.28 -13.25
CA TYR A 267 0.80 5.83 -13.47
C TYR A 267 -0.60 5.35 -13.88
N LYS A 268 -1.66 6.07 -13.49
CA LYS A 268 -3.06 5.79 -13.83
C LYS A 268 -3.55 6.46 -15.11
N LEU A 269 -2.74 7.33 -15.75
CA LEU A 269 -3.14 7.97 -16.99
C LEU A 269 -3.40 6.93 -18.11
N PRO A 270 -2.55 5.90 -18.33
CA PRO A 270 -2.81 4.91 -19.38
C PRO A 270 -3.97 3.95 -19.07
N THR A 271 -4.30 3.73 -17.79
CA THR A 271 -5.32 2.76 -17.37
C THR A 271 -6.69 3.38 -17.19
N ASP A 272 -6.74 4.56 -16.58
CA ASP A 272 -7.97 5.20 -16.10
C ASP A 272 -8.17 6.60 -16.70
N ASN A 273 -7.21 7.10 -17.50
CA ASN A 273 -7.20 8.46 -18.04
C ASN A 273 -7.31 9.55 -16.95
N VAL A 274 -6.68 9.29 -15.79
CA VAL A 274 -6.64 10.17 -14.62
C VAL A 274 -5.21 10.60 -14.34
N VAL A 275 -5.04 11.86 -13.97
CA VAL A 275 -3.79 12.41 -13.42
C VAL A 275 -4.05 12.70 -11.94
N ASN A 276 -3.31 12.03 -11.06
CA ASN A 276 -3.47 12.20 -9.62
C ASN A 276 -2.94 13.57 -9.15
N GLN A 277 -3.46 14.05 -8.04
CA GLN A 277 -3.03 15.31 -7.41
C GLN A 277 -2.22 15.01 -6.15
N PHE A 278 -1.55 16.02 -5.60
CA PHE A 278 -0.92 15.93 -4.29
C PHE A 278 -1.39 17.09 -3.41
N GLY A 279 -1.74 16.78 -2.16
CA GLY A 279 -1.96 17.77 -1.12
C GLY A 279 -0.67 18.48 -0.71
N HIS A 280 -0.79 19.42 0.22
CA HIS A 280 0.34 20.20 0.77
C HIS A 280 1.21 20.85 -0.32
N ASP A 281 0.59 21.41 -1.36
CA ASP A 281 1.28 22.02 -2.50
C ASP A 281 2.33 21.10 -3.14
N GLU A 282 2.05 19.80 -3.17
CA GLU A 282 2.90 18.74 -3.72
C GLU A 282 4.26 18.53 -3.01
N ALA A 283 4.44 19.16 -1.85
CA ALA A 283 5.63 19.02 -1.04
C ALA A 283 5.73 17.62 -0.43
N ALA A 284 6.95 17.09 -0.38
CA ALA A 284 7.24 15.95 0.50
C ALA A 284 7.33 16.48 1.94
N LEU A 285 6.40 16.07 2.80
CA LEU A 285 6.38 16.45 4.19
C LEU A 285 7.65 15.93 4.91
N PRO A 286 8.16 16.67 5.92
CA PRO A 286 9.33 16.26 6.70
C PRO A 286 9.16 14.89 7.39
N ALA A 287 10.29 14.25 7.74
CA ALA A 287 10.32 12.96 8.44
C ALA A 287 9.43 12.93 9.70
N ALA A 288 9.47 13.99 10.52
CA ALA A 288 8.67 14.06 11.75
C ALA A 288 7.15 14.13 11.48
N ASP A 289 6.73 14.76 10.37
CA ASP A 289 5.32 14.77 9.94
C ASP A 289 4.91 13.39 9.40
N ALA A 290 5.78 12.77 8.62
CA ALA A 290 5.56 11.42 8.10
C ALA A 290 5.48 10.37 9.23
N GLU A 291 6.31 10.47 10.28
CA GLU A 291 6.18 9.63 11.48
C GLU A 291 4.79 9.78 12.14
N ARG A 292 4.25 11.00 12.19
CA ARG A 292 2.88 11.25 12.71
C ARG A 292 1.80 10.63 11.81
N VAL A 293 2.00 10.61 10.50
CA VAL A 293 1.09 9.89 9.58
C VAL A 293 1.09 8.40 9.94
N VAL A 294 2.27 7.79 10.10
CA VAL A 294 2.39 6.37 10.48
C VAL A 294 1.75 6.10 11.84
N TYR A 295 1.97 6.96 12.84
CA TYR A 295 1.34 6.80 14.15
C TYR A 295 -0.19 6.87 14.09
N ARG A 296 -0.74 7.83 13.34
CA ARG A 296 -2.19 7.99 13.20
C ARG A 296 -2.81 6.76 12.53
N ALA A 297 -2.23 6.28 11.43
CA ALA A 297 -2.70 5.08 10.75
C ALA A 297 -2.62 3.82 11.65
N HIS A 298 -1.60 3.75 12.51
CA HIS A 298 -1.48 2.68 13.49
C HIS A 298 -2.52 2.78 14.61
N GLU A 299 -2.83 3.97 15.10
CA GLU A 299 -3.91 4.20 16.08
C GLU A 299 -5.28 3.83 15.49
N HIS A 300 -5.52 4.15 14.21
CA HIS A 300 -6.71 3.70 13.49
C HIS A 300 -6.81 2.18 13.40
N TYR A 301 -5.71 1.49 13.11
CA TYR A 301 -5.66 0.02 13.11
C TYR A 301 -5.92 -0.58 14.51
N LEU A 302 -5.34 0.00 15.56
CA LEU A 302 -5.61 -0.46 16.93
C LEU A 302 -7.08 -0.24 17.33
N ARG A 303 -7.66 0.89 16.90
CA ARG A 303 -9.08 1.18 17.10
C ARG A 303 -9.98 0.22 16.33
N LEU A 304 -9.61 -0.15 15.10
CA LEU A 304 -10.32 -1.16 14.31
C LEU A 304 -10.41 -2.48 15.08
N LEU A 305 -9.30 -2.96 15.66
CA LEU A 305 -9.28 -4.17 16.49
C LEU A 305 -10.12 -4.05 17.78
N SER A 306 -10.18 -2.87 18.41
CA SER A 306 -10.98 -2.69 19.63
C SER A 306 -12.47 -2.61 19.35
N GLU A 307 -12.87 -1.89 18.29
CA GLU A 307 -14.27 -1.77 17.87
C GLU A 307 -14.84 -3.14 17.46
N GLU A 308 -14.03 -4.01 16.85
CA GLU A 308 -14.41 -5.40 16.57
C GLU A 308 -14.73 -6.19 17.85
N HIS A 309 -13.94 -6.01 18.91
CA HIS A 309 -14.14 -6.75 20.15
C HIS A 309 -15.38 -6.28 20.94
N GLU A 310 -15.74 -5.00 20.85
CA GLU A 310 -16.97 -4.47 21.47
C GLU A 310 -18.24 -4.94 20.73
N GLY A 311 -18.19 -5.05 19.39
CA GLY A 311 -19.29 -5.61 18.59
C GLY A 311 -19.57 -7.09 18.90
N GLU A 312 -18.54 -7.88 19.22
CA GLU A 312 -18.70 -9.29 19.64
C GLU A 312 -19.42 -9.43 21.00
N VAL A 313 -19.20 -8.49 21.92
CA VAL A 313 -19.87 -8.49 23.24
C VAL A 313 -21.34 -8.13 23.09
N GLU A 314 -21.66 -7.12 22.28
CA GLU A 314 -23.06 -6.72 22.04
C GLU A 314 -23.83 -7.78 21.23
N GLU A 315 -23.24 -8.41 20.19
CA GLU A 315 -23.90 -9.51 19.47
C GLU A 315 -24.06 -10.77 20.36
N GLY A 316 -23.10 -11.07 21.24
CA GLY A 316 -23.19 -12.15 22.22
C GLY A 316 -24.30 -11.97 23.25
N GLU A 317 -24.62 -10.72 23.61
CA GLU A 317 -25.73 -10.37 24.51
C GLU A 317 -27.07 -10.16 23.78
N ALA A 318 -27.05 -9.77 22.50
CA ALA A 318 -28.25 -9.50 21.69
C ALA A 318 -28.93 -10.76 21.12
N VAL A 319 -28.32 -11.94 21.15
CA VAL A 319 -28.95 -13.22 20.71
C VAL A 319 -30.09 -13.69 21.64
N ARG A 320 -30.48 -12.89 22.63
CA ARG A 320 -31.77 -13.03 23.33
C ARG A 320 -32.60 -11.76 23.28
N LYS A 321 -32.95 -11.30 22.07
CA LYS A 321 -34.30 -10.82 21.76
C LYS A 321 -34.44 -10.35 20.31
N GLU A 322 -35.56 -10.78 19.75
CA GLU A 322 -36.37 -10.10 18.73
C GLU A 322 -36.01 -10.31 17.25
N ASP A 323 -36.80 -11.21 16.65
CA ASP A 323 -37.38 -11.10 15.32
C ASP A 323 -38.00 -9.71 15.06
N GLU A 324 -38.00 -9.33 13.77
CA GLU A 324 -38.69 -8.19 13.14
C GLU A 324 -38.08 -6.78 13.30
N LYS A 325 -37.31 -6.34 12.30
CA LYS A 325 -37.77 -5.36 11.29
C LYS A 325 -36.66 -4.93 10.33
N GLU A 326 -36.96 -5.12 9.06
CA GLU A 326 -36.24 -4.57 7.92
C GLU A 326 -36.63 -3.10 7.70
N SER A 327 -35.67 -2.19 7.53
CA SER A 327 -35.61 -1.27 6.39
C SER A 327 -34.51 -0.21 6.50
N HIS A 328 -33.85 0.00 5.34
CA HIS A 328 -33.11 1.18 4.89
C HIS A 328 -31.87 1.65 5.66
N ARG A 329 -30.68 1.30 5.12
CA ARG A 329 -29.51 2.18 5.15
C ARG A 329 -28.74 2.10 3.83
N GLN A 330 -28.51 3.28 3.25
CA GLN A 330 -27.75 3.50 2.02
C GLN A 330 -26.26 3.15 2.24
N GLU A 331 -25.70 2.36 1.33
CA GLU A 331 -24.33 1.86 1.35
C GLU A 331 -23.29 2.99 1.21
N ALA A 332 -22.51 3.20 2.27
CA ALA A 332 -21.11 3.59 2.10
C ALA A 332 -20.34 2.29 1.85
N ARG A 333 -19.78 2.11 0.64
CA ARG A 333 -18.93 0.95 0.32
C ARG A 333 -17.59 1.08 1.06
N GLY A 334 -17.55 0.58 2.29
CA GLY A 334 -16.32 0.13 2.93
C GLY A 334 -15.91 -1.23 2.35
N ARG A 335 -14.61 -1.49 2.20
CA ARG A 335 -14.12 -2.83 1.83
C ARG A 335 -14.14 -3.71 3.08
N ASN A 336 -14.83 -4.84 3.02
CA ASN A 336 -14.91 -5.79 4.14
C ASN A 336 -13.53 -6.42 4.40
N VAL A 337 -12.95 -6.12 5.55
CA VAL A 337 -11.68 -6.67 6.04
C VAL A 337 -11.96 -7.95 6.83
N ALA A 338 -11.08 -8.97 6.71
CA ALA A 338 -11.19 -10.19 7.52
C ALA A 338 -10.06 -10.22 8.55
N VAL A 339 -10.40 -10.04 9.82
CA VAL A 339 -9.47 -10.23 10.95
C VAL A 339 -9.58 -11.66 11.47
N TYR A 340 -8.45 -12.29 11.73
CA TYR A 340 -8.37 -13.65 12.28
C TYR A 340 -7.82 -13.57 13.70
N ILE A 341 -8.69 -13.68 14.69
CA ILE A 341 -8.31 -13.70 16.10
C ILE A 341 -8.06 -15.15 16.53
N GLU A 342 -6.90 -15.43 17.10
CA GLU A 342 -6.59 -16.72 17.72
C GLU A 342 -6.96 -16.66 19.21
N THR A 343 -8.17 -17.14 19.56
CA THR A 343 -8.60 -17.21 20.95
C THR A 343 -8.03 -18.45 21.63
N LYS A 344 -7.20 -18.26 22.66
CA LYS A 344 -6.82 -19.33 23.58
C LYS A 344 -7.90 -19.46 24.65
N GLU A 345 -8.78 -20.43 24.51
CA GLU A 345 -9.68 -20.81 25.61
C GLU A 345 -8.84 -21.33 26.78
N ARG A 346 -8.98 -20.68 27.93
CA ARG A 346 -8.42 -21.17 29.20
C ARG A 346 -9.29 -22.35 29.64
N PRO A 347 -8.74 -23.53 29.96
CA PRO A 347 -9.56 -24.62 30.47
C PRO A 347 -10.26 -24.16 31.76
N PRO A 348 -11.53 -24.56 31.97
CA PRO A 348 -12.30 -24.11 33.11
C PRO A 348 -11.59 -24.50 34.42
N ALA A 349 -11.53 -23.54 35.34
CA ALA A 349 -11.02 -23.77 36.69
C ALA A 349 -11.79 -24.92 37.34
N THR A 350 -11.08 -25.95 37.78
CA THR A 350 -11.64 -27.08 38.53
C THR A 350 -12.15 -26.57 39.88
N GLY A 351 -13.44 -26.27 39.94
CA GLY A 351 -14.15 -26.09 41.21
C GLY A 351 -14.40 -27.45 41.84
N GLU A 352 -13.96 -27.63 43.07
CA GLU A 352 -14.28 -28.78 43.91
C GLU A 352 -15.80 -28.88 44.11
N ALA A 353 -16.35 -30.07 43.87
CA ALA A 353 -17.69 -30.45 44.33
C ALA A 353 -17.58 -31.77 45.13
N PRO A 354 -18.37 -31.93 46.20
CA PRO A 354 -18.17 -32.97 47.20
C PRO A 354 -18.67 -34.34 46.73
N ALA A 355 -18.06 -35.37 47.32
CA ALA A 355 -18.28 -36.78 47.07
C ALA A 355 -19.72 -37.25 47.38
N ASP A 356 -20.34 -37.99 46.45
CA ASP A 356 -20.87 -39.34 46.76
C ASP A 356 -21.15 -40.17 45.49
N ALA A 357 -21.17 -41.48 45.72
CA ALA A 357 -21.12 -42.67 44.87
C ALA A 357 -21.98 -42.76 43.57
N ARG A 358 -21.43 -43.41 42.53
CA ARG A 358 -21.65 -44.85 42.20
C ARG A 358 -21.08 -45.21 40.81
N GLN A 359 -20.50 -46.40 40.74
CA GLN A 359 -19.85 -47.02 39.58
C GLN A 359 -20.79 -47.22 38.38
N ARG A 360 -20.24 -47.05 37.17
CA ARG A 360 -20.45 -47.94 36.01
C ARG A 360 -19.32 -47.77 35.00
N GLU A 361 -18.62 -48.87 34.74
CA GLU A 361 -17.62 -49.01 33.68
C GLU A 361 -18.28 -48.94 32.31
N THR A 362 -17.65 -48.22 31.38
CA THR A 362 -17.64 -48.53 29.95
C THR A 362 -16.35 -48.01 29.36
N GLU A 363 -15.52 -48.93 28.86
CA GLU A 363 -14.34 -48.67 28.06
C GLU A 363 -14.67 -47.84 26.81
N THR A 364 -13.84 -46.86 26.48
CA THR A 364 -13.53 -46.52 25.08
C THR A 364 -12.29 -45.62 24.98
N LYS A 365 -11.29 -46.13 24.24
CA LYS A 365 -10.30 -45.45 23.38
C LYS A 365 -9.52 -44.26 23.94
N ALA A 366 -8.22 -44.51 24.18
CA ALA A 366 -7.18 -43.50 24.14
C ALA A 366 -7.12 -42.86 22.74
N GLY A 367 -7.60 -41.62 22.62
CA GLY A 367 -7.40 -40.74 21.49
C GLY A 367 -6.57 -39.55 21.94
N GLU A 368 -5.52 -39.25 21.18
CA GLU A 368 -4.62 -38.11 21.35
C GLU A 368 -5.39 -36.80 21.59
N LYS A 369 -5.04 -36.08 22.65
CA LYS A 369 -5.52 -34.71 22.89
C LYS A 369 -4.88 -33.78 21.85
N GLY A 370 -5.51 -33.66 20.69
CA GLY A 370 -5.27 -32.53 19.79
C GLY A 370 -5.94 -31.27 20.34
N GLU A 371 -5.17 -30.20 20.53
CA GLU A 371 -5.73 -28.86 20.74
C GLU A 371 -6.69 -28.52 19.60
N HIS A 372 -7.94 -28.23 19.93
CA HIS A 372 -8.90 -27.70 18.97
C HIS A 372 -8.72 -26.19 18.86
N VAL A 373 -7.96 -25.77 17.85
CA VAL A 373 -7.92 -24.37 17.41
C VAL A 373 -9.18 -24.12 16.58
N ARG A 374 -10.15 -23.38 17.14
CA ARG A 374 -11.26 -22.85 16.35
C ARG A 374 -10.82 -21.53 15.73
N LYS A 375 -10.74 -21.50 14.40
CA LYS A 375 -10.61 -20.26 13.62
C LYS A 375 -12.00 -19.83 13.21
N GLN A 376 -12.51 -18.76 13.79
CA GLN A 376 -13.73 -18.14 13.29
C GLN A 376 -13.39 -17.16 12.16
N LYS A 377 -14.27 -17.12 11.17
CA LYS A 377 -14.17 -16.30 9.97
C LYS A 377 -15.21 -15.21 10.13
N LEU A 378 -14.81 -13.98 10.45
CA LEU A 378 -15.72 -12.85 10.39
C LEU A 378 -15.74 -12.28 8.97
N TRP A 379 -16.96 -12.05 8.49
CA TRP A 379 -17.24 -11.28 7.30
C TRP A 379 -17.98 -10.04 7.76
N LEU A 380 -17.47 -8.86 7.46
CA LEU A 380 -18.30 -7.66 7.53
C LEU A 380 -19.25 -7.62 6.31
N PRO A 381 -20.46 -7.07 6.45
CA PRO A 381 -21.38 -6.78 5.35
C PRO A 381 -20.90 -5.62 4.47
#